data_AF-A0A924ZPW9-F1
#
_entry.id   AF-A0A924ZPW9-F1
#
_cell.length_a   1.000
_cell.length_b   1.000
_cell.length_c   1.000
_cell.angle_alpha   90.00
_cell.angle_beta   90.00
_cell.angle_gamma   90.00
#
_symmetry.space_group_name_H-M   'P 1'
#
loop_
_entity.id
_entity.type
_entity.pdbx_description
1 polymer ?
#
loop_
_entity_poly.entity_id
_entity_poly.type
_entity_poly.pdbx_seq_one_letter_code
_entity_poly.pdbx_strand_id
1 'polypeptide(L)'
;MKIYRLKFFLATIYIISLGWTIVPKQNYSLADGVMELSGKTSFDNWKIKSNNMQSDGQFSLISGKLAVVSPFNFSIPVKSFESANKFRDRSIYKYLKSYPNDQIYFRHVFTSIRPLGKSRYLLKITGNVNIAGITQVMILNLRCTAYTDSLLLLSGTTVMKMSKFQIFPKNLPAAATYNDNVKVVISMRFKPYKQRKQSL
;
A
#
# COMPACT_ATOMS: atom_id res chain seq x y z
N MET A 1 56.30 25.51 -22.27
CA MET A 1 55.46 25.39 -21.04
C MET A 1 53.96 25.68 -21.24
N LYS A 2 53.50 26.26 -22.37
CA LYS A 2 52.06 26.58 -22.63
C LYS A 2 51.20 25.38 -23.07
N ILE A 3 51.77 24.38 -23.74
CA ILE A 3 51.03 23.25 -24.33
C ILE A 3 50.53 22.25 -23.28
N TYR A 4 51.28 22.07 -22.18
CA TYR A 4 50.89 21.14 -21.10
C TYR A 4 49.68 21.64 -20.29
N ARG A 5 49.49 22.96 -20.17
CA ARG A 5 48.33 23.56 -19.48
C ARG A 5 47.02 23.39 -20.26
N LEU A 6 47.08 23.37 -21.60
CA LEU A 6 45.92 23.15 -22.47
C LEU A 6 45.50 21.67 -22.52
N LYS A 7 46.47 20.75 -22.56
CA LYS A 7 46.20 19.31 -22.47
C LYS A 7 45.64 18.90 -21.10
N PHE A 8 46.06 19.57 -20.02
CA PHE A 8 45.51 19.36 -18.68
C PHE A 8 44.05 19.84 -18.60
N PHE A 9 43.73 20.99 -19.22
CA PHE A 9 42.37 21.54 -19.26
C PHE A 9 41.39 20.66 -20.06
N LEU A 10 41.85 20.08 -21.18
CA LEU A 10 41.06 19.15 -21.99
C LEU A 10 40.85 17.79 -21.30
N ALA A 11 41.82 17.32 -20.51
CA ALA A 11 41.68 16.10 -19.71
C ALA A 11 40.67 16.25 -18.56
N THR A 12 40.58 17.43 -17.93
CA THR A 12 39.59 17.71 -16.87
C THR A 12 38.14 17.77 -17.37
N ILE A 13 37.91 18.21 -18.61
CA ILE A 13 36.55 18.23 -19.22
C ILE A 13 36.04 16.82 -19.53
N TYR A 14 36.93 15.85 -19.76
CA TYR A 14 36.56 14.47 -20.05
C TYR A 14 36.14 13.66 -18.81
N ILE A 15 36.54 14.09 -17.60
CA ILE A 15 36.21 13.38 -16.35
C ILE A 15 34.83 13.78 -15.80
N ILE A 16 34.31 14.95 -16.18
CA ILE A 16 33.00 15.45 -15.74
C ILE A 16 31.84 14.87 -16.58
N SER A 17 32.13 14.18 -17.68
CA SER A 17 31.12 13.57 -18.57
C SER A 17 30.68 12.16 -18.14
N LEU A 18 31.09 11.68 -16.96
CA LEU A 18 30.44 10.54 -16.29
C LEU A 18 29.03 10.96 -15.89
N GLY A 19 28.16 10.92 -16.90
CA GLY A 19 26.78 11.36 -16.86
C GLY A 19 26.04 10.63 -15.76
N TRP A 20 25.30 11.40 -14.99
CA TRP A 20 24.31 10.88 -14.07
C TRP A 20 23.25 10.21 -14.92
N THR A 21 23.18 8.87 -14.90
CA THR A 21 22.07 8.18 -15.55
C THR A 21 20.81 8.50 -14.76
N ILE A 22 20.01 9.42 -15.29
CA ILE A 22 18.69 9.71 -14.75
C ILE A 22 17.84 8.48 -15.06
N VAL A 23 17.72 7.56 -14.10
CA VAL A 23 16.76 6.46 -14.20
C VAL A 23 15.36 7.10 -14.22
N PRO A 24 14.59 6.97 -15.32
CA PRO A 24 13.27 7.56 -15.38
C PRO A 24 12.38 6.93 -14.31
N LYS A 25 11.89 7.76 -13.38
CA LYS A 25 10.89 7.35 -12.40
C LYS A 25 9.54 7.31 -13.11
N GLN A 26 8.96 6.12 -13.23
CA GLN A 26 7.61 5.96 -13.76
C GLN A 26 6.61 6.15 -12.63
N ASN A 27 5.83 7.23 -12.68
CA ASN A 27 4.78 7.46 -11.68
C ASN A 27 3.60 6.52 -11.93
N TYR A 28 2.98 6.07 -10.85
CA TYR A 28 1.84 5.17 -10.86
C TYR A 28 0.65 5.81 -10.14
N SER A 29 -0.55 5.44 -10.56
CA SER A 29 -1.79 5.78 -9.87
C SER A 29 -2.58 4.52 -9.59
N LEU A 30 -3.25 4.46 -8.44
CA LEU A 30 -4.19 3.41 -8.11
C LEU A 30 -5.35 3.44 -9.13
N ALA A 31 -5.54 2.35 -9.85
CA ALA A 31 -6.63 2.18 -10.80
C ALA A 31 -7.83 1.48 -10.17
N ASP A 32 -7.58 0.52 -9.28
CA ASP A 32 -8.59 -0.18 -8.50
C ASP A 32 -7.95 -0.69 -7.19
N GLY A 33 -8.70 -0.68 -6.09
CA GLY A 33 -8.23 -1.06 -4.78
C GLY A 33 -9.36 -1.65 -3.95
N VAL A 34 -9.16 -2.89 -3.50
CA VAL A 34 -10.11 -3.67 -2.74
C VAL A 34 -9.50 -4.08 -1.42
N MET A 35 -10.24 -3.87 -0.34
CA MET A 35 -9.93 -4.43 0.99
C MET A 35 -11.12 -5.22 1.51
N GLU A 36 -10.84 -6.41 1.99
CA GLU A 36 -11.81 -7.28 2.65
C GLU A 36 -11.33 -7.59 4.07
N LEU A 37 -12.23 -7.43 5.03
CA LEU A 37 -11.99 -7.77 6.42
C LEU A 37 -12.95 -8.91 6.81
N SER A 38 -12.42 -9.92 7.48
CA SER A 38 -13.22 -11.03 8.00
C SER A 38 -12.79 -11.44 9.39
N GLY A 39 -13.77 -11.81 10.22
CA GLY A 39 -13.56 -12.27 11.58
C GLY A 39 -14.65 -13.23 12.01
N LYS A 40 -14.52 -13.74 13.24
CA LYS A 40 -15.40 -14.77 13.78
C LYS A 40 -15.88 -14.41 15.18
N THR A 41 -17.14 -14.70 15.45
CA THR A 41 -17.74 -14.75 16.79
C THR A 41 -18.16 -16.19 17.11
N SER A 42 -18.56 -16.46 18.34
CA SER A 42 -19.10 -17.78 18.71
C SER A 42 -20.37 -18.15 17.94
N PHE A 43 -21.13 -17.16 17.47
CA PHE A 43 -22.44 -17.34 16.85
C PHE A 43 -22.44 -17.18 15.33
N ASP A 44 -21.52 -16.39 14.76
CA ASP A 44 -21.50 -16.07 13.33
C ASP A 44 -20.09 -15.69 12.84
N ASN A 45 -19.84 -15.89 11.55
CA ASN A 45 -18.69 -15.34 10.84
C ASN A 45 -19.12 -14.05 10.12
N TRP A 46 -18.28 -13.02 10.17
CA TRP A 46 -18.55 -11.79 9.47
C TRP A 46 -17.49 -11.49 8.43
N LYS A 47 -17.94 -10.81 7.36
CA LYS A 47 -17.10 -10.35 6.26
C LYS A 47 -17.64 -9.03 5.76
N ILE A 48 -16.75 -8.06 5.60
CA ILE A 48 -17.04 -6.74 5.03
C ILE A 48 -16.01 -6.41 3.95
N LYS A 49 -16.41 -5.61 2.97
CA LYS A 49 -15.57 -5.27 1.82
C LYS A 49 -15.69 -3.79 1.47
N SER A 50 -14.58 -3.16 1.11
CA SER A 50 -14.55 -1.84 0.50
C SER A 50 -13.79 -1.88 -0.82
N ASN A 51 -14.31 -1.15 -1.80
CA ASN A 51 -13.65 -0.86 -3.08
C ASN A 51 -13.25 0.62 -3.20
N ASN A 52 -13.41 1.42 -2.13
CA ASN A 52 -13.14 2.85 -2.12
C ASN A 52 -11.80 3.12 -1.44
N MET A 53 -10.74 2.52 -1.99
CA MET A 53 -9.38 2.73 -1.52
C MET A 53 -8.72 3.84 -2.31
N GLN A 54 -7.92 4.66 -1.63
CA GLN A 54 -7.03 5.64 -2.25
C GLN A 54 -5.58 5.27 -1.92
N SER A 55 -4.66 5.51 -2.84
CA SER A 55 -3.23 5.28 -2.60
C SER A 55 -2.37 6.23 -3.42
N ASP A 56 -1.29 6.69 -2.81
CA ASP A 56 -0.24 7.51 -3.42
C ASP A 56 1.05 6.69 -3.70
N GLY A 57 0.90 5.36 -3.80
CA GLY A 57 2.02 4.43 -3.97
C GLY A 57 2.87 4.74 -5.19
N GLN A 58 4.18 4.91 -4.98
CA GLN A 58 5.16 5.15 -6.04
C GLN A 58 6.03 3.92 -6.25
N PHE A 59 6.24 3.58 -7.52
CA PHE A 59 7.00 2.40 -7.93
C PHE A 59 8.05 2.85 -8.95
N SER A 60 9.27 2.33 -8.86
CA SER A 60 10.30 2.56 -9.89
C SER A 60 10.81 1.24 -10.43
N LEU A 61 10.89 1.16 -11.76
CA LEU A 61 11.42 0.01 -12.47
C LEU A 61 12.81 0.36 -13.01
N ILE A 62 13.80 -0.48 -12.73
CA ILE A 62 15.15 -0.39 -13.31
C ILE A 62 15.32 -1.57 -14.26
N SER A 63 15.56 -1.27 -15.54
CA SER A 63 15.70 -2.29 -16.59
C SER A 63 14.51 -3.27 -16.61
N GLY A 64 13.28 -2.75 -16.47
CA GLY A 64 12.04 -3.53 -16.46
C GLY A 64 11.79 -4.33 -15.17
N LYS A 65 12.66 -4.21 -14.15
CA LYS A 65 12.49 -4.88 -12.86
C LYS A 65 12.08 -3.89 -11.78
N LEU A 66 11.09 -4.25 -10.96
CA LEU A 66 10.71 -3.44 -9.81
C LEU A 66 11.90 -3.29 -8.85
N ALA A 67 12.29 -2.04 -8.59
CA ALA A 67 13.48 -1.70 -7.82
C ALA A 67 13.16 -0.88 -6.55
N VAL A 68 12.16 0.02 -6.62
CA VAL A 68 11.77 0.87 -5.50
C VAL A 68 10.25 0.88 -5.35
N VAL A 69 9.79 0.83 -4.10
CA VAL A 69 8.40 1.08 -3.70
C VAL A 69 8.46 2.06 -2.53
N SER A 70 8.30 3.36 -2.81
CA SER A 70 8.32 4.40 -1.77
C SER A 70 7.90 5.77 -2.33
N PRO A 71 6.91 6.45 -1.71
CA PRO A 71 6.08 5.97 -0.60
C PRO A 71 5.08 4.90 -1.04
N PHE A 72 4.47 4.22 -0.07
CA PHE A 72 3.31 3.34 -0.26
C PHE A 72 2.27 3.64 0.82
N ASN A 73 1.52 4.73 0.67
CA ASN A 73 0.43 5.05 1.58
C ASN A 73 -0.90 4.63 0.96
N PHE A 74 -1.87 4.32 1.81
CA PHE A 74 -3.25 4.17 1.38
C PHE A 74 -4.20 4.66 2.47
N SER A 75 -5.41 5.02 2.05
CA SER A 75 -6.52 5.36 2.93
C SER A 75 -7.81 4.69 2.45
N ILE A 76 -8.68 4.38 3.41
CA ILE A 76 -9.99 3.79 3.13
C ILE A 76 -11.02 4.43 4.07
N PRO A 77 -12.11 5.00 3.55
CA PRO A 77 -13.18 5.52 4.39
C PRO A 77 -13.83 4.38 5.18
N VAL A 78 -13.98 4.52 6.50
CA VAL A 78 -14.58 3.49 7.35
C VAL A 78 -15.99 3.14 6.89
N LYS A 79 -16.76 4.14 6.45
CA LYS A 79 -18.14 3.96 5.96
C LYS A 79 -18.25 3.34 4.57
N SER A 80 -17.12 3.05 3.91
CA SER A 80 -17.10 2.37 2.62
C SER A 80 -17.09 0.84 2.74
N PHE A 81 -16.94 0.30 3.96
CA PHE A 81 -16.99 -1.13 4.20
C PHE A 81 -18.42 -1.62 4.29
N GLU A 82 -18.84 -2.44 3.33
CA GLU A 82 -20.19 -2.98 3.26
C GLU A 82 -20.22 -4.50 3.43
N SER A 83 -21.32 -5.00 3.98
CA SER A 83 -21.67 -6.42 4.00
C SER A 83 -23.08 -6.66 3.47
N ALA A 84 -23.50 -7.91 3.45
CA ALA A 84 -24.89 -8.26 3.15
C ALA A 84 -25.90 -7.79 4.21
N ASN A 85 -25.44 -7.34 5.39
CA ASN A 85 -26.31 -6.91 6.50
C ASN A 85 -25.98 -5.48 6.96
N LYS A 86 -26.85 -4.52 6.63
CA LYS A 86 -26.66 -3.10 6.99
C LYS A 86 -26.66 -2.82 8.51
N PHE A 87 -27.29 -3.66 9.34
CA PHE A 87 -27.17 -3.53 10.81
C PHE A 87 -25.77 -3.88 11.30
N ARG A 88 -25.14 -4.88 10.65
CA ARG A 88 -23.75 -5.25 10.93
C ARG A 88 -22.81 -4.11 10.53
N ASP A 89 -22.99 -3.53 9.35
CA ASP A 89 -22.18 -2.41 8.86
C ASP A 89 -22.20 -1.25 9.86
N ARG A 90 -23.40 -0.83 10.31
CA ARG A 90 -23.55 0.21 11.35
C ARG A 90 -22.83 -0.11 12.66
N SER A 91 -22.87 -1.37 13.09
CA SER A 91 -22.18 -1.81 14.31
C SER A 91 -20.66 -1.74 14.14
N ILE A 92 -20.14 -2.18 13.00
CA ILE A 92 -18.72 -2.10 12.67
C ILE A 92 -18.25 -0.65 12.60
N TYR A 93 -19.02 0.27 12.01
CA TYR A 93 -18.68 1.69 11.98
C TYR A 93 -18.57 2.31 13.37
N LYS A 94 -19.38 1.84 14.33
CA LYS A 94 -19.27 2.24 15.74
C LYS A 94 -18.01 1.67 16.38
N TYR A 95 -17.70 0.39 16.14
CA TYR A 95 -16.50 -0.26 16.67
C TYR A 95 -15.20 0.37 16.13
N LEU A 96 -15.22 0.81 14.87
CA LEU A 96 -14.11 1.51 14.23
C LEU A 96 -14.07 3.02 14.55
N LYS A 97 -14.95 3.53 15.42
CA LYS A 97 -15.05 4.94 15.80
C LYS A 97 -15.09 5.88 14.59
N SER A 98 -15.93 5.54 13.60
CA SER A 98 -16.08 6.26 12.31
C SER A 98 -16.39 7.75 12.42
N TYR A 99 -16.78 8.22 13.60
CA TYR A 99 -16.72 9.63 13.99
C TYR A 99 -16.06 9.69 15.37
N PRO A 100 -14.98 10.49 15.56
CA PRO A 100 -14.40 11.41 14.58
C PRO A 100 -13.44 10.77 13.56
N ASN A 101 -13.14 9.47 13.64
CA ASN A 101 -12.12 8.82 12.79
C ASN A 101 -12.76 8.16 11.57
N ASP A 102 -13.06 8.94 10.53
CA ASP A 102 -13.81 8.49 9.36
C ASP A 102 -12.98 7.68 8.34
N GLN A 103 -11.68 7.54 8.58
CA GLN A 103 -10.72 6.93 7.66
C GLN A 103 -9.77 5.98 8.40
N ILE A 104 -9.38 4.92 7.70
CA ILE A 104 -8.24 4.08 8.05
C ILE A 104 -7.08 4.51 7.16
N TYR A 105 -5.90 4.75 7.75
CA TYR A 105 -4.71 5.16 7.00
C TYR A 105 -3.56 4.19 7.23
N PHE A 106 -2.80 3.90 6.19
CA PHE A 106 -1.49 3.28 6.28
C PHE A 106 -0.43 4.25 5.75
N ARG A 107 0.61 4.49 6.54
CA ARG A 107 1.75 5.35 6.20
C ARG A 107 3.01 4.52 6.09
N HIS A 108 3.60 4.50 4.89
CA HIS A 108 4.83 3.78 4.59
C HIS A 108 6.00 4.28 5.45
N VAL A 109 6.79 3.34 5.96
CA VAL A 109 8.08 3.61 6.60
C VAL A 109 9.20 3.02 5.75
N PHE A 110 9.09 1.75 5.39
CA PHE A 110 10.14 1.04 4.66
C PHE A 110 9.57 -0.12 3.84
N THR A 111 10.20 -0.42 2.70
CA THR A 111 9.86 -1.58 1.88
C THR A 111 11.10 -2.42 1.58
N SER A 112 11.01 -3.73 1.85
CA SER A 112 11.94 -4.74 1.34
C SER A 112 11.34 -5.45 0.13
N ILE A 113 12.13 -5.61 -0.93
CA ILE A 113 11.70 -6.25 -2.18
C ILE A 113 12.51 -7.53 -2.39
N ARG A 114 11.83 -8.66 -2.54
CA ARG A 114 12.44 -9.96 -2.87
C ARG A 114 11.88 -10.47 -4.19
N PRO A 115 12.70 -10.65 -5.24
CA PRO A 115 12.24 -11.28 -6.48
C PRO A 115 11.79 -12.74 -6.24
N LEU A 116 10.69 -13.15 -6.90
CA LEU A 116 10.14 -14.51 -6.88
C LEU A 116 10.21 -15.21 -8.26
N GLY A 117 10.81 -14.57 -9.25
CA GLY A 117 10.90 -15.04 -10.64
C GLY A 117 10.59 -13.92 -11.63
N LYS A 118 10.34 -14.27 -12.91
CA LYS A 118 10.04 -13.29 -13.97
C LYS A 118 8.86 -12.41 -13.56
N SER A 119 9.14 -11.11 -13.40
CA SER A 119 8.20 -10.03 -13.06
C SER A 119 7.33 -10.24 -11.81
N ARG A 120 7.73 -11.13 -10.89
CA ARG A 120 7.02 -11.39 -9.63
C ARG A 120 7.92 -11.05 -8.45
N TYR A 121 7.35 -10.38 -7.45
CA TYR A 121 8.07 -9.88 -6.28
C TYR A 121 7.27 -10.15 -5.01
N LEU A 122 7.98 -10.42 -3.92
CA LEU A 122 7.45 -10.34 -2.56
C LEU A 122 7.87 -8.99 -1.98
N LEU A 123 6.89 -8.17 -1.64
CA LEU A 123 7.06 -6.89 -0.98
C LEU A 123 6.75 -7.08 0.51
N LYS A 124 7.73 -6.79 1.36
CA LYS A 124 7.53 -6.68 2.81
C LYS A 124 7.53 -5.19 3.16
N ILE A 125 6.33 -4.62 3.25
CA ILE A 125 6.11 -3.20 3.48
C ILE A 125 5.83 -2.97 4.95
N THR A 126 6.70 -2.23 5.63
CA THR A 126 6.53 -1.81 7.01
C THR A 126 5.96 -0.40 7.04
N GLY A 127 4.95 -0.17 7.86
CA GLY A 127 4.35 1.14 8.00
C GLY A 127 3.51 1.28 9.25
N ASN A 128 3.04 2.50 9.49
CA ASN A 128 2.15 2.84 10.58
C ASN A 128 0.71 2.80 10.07
N VAL A 129 -0.12 1.96 10.66
CA VAL A 129 -1.56 1.95 10.39
C VAL A 129 -2.29 2.67 11.52
N ASN A 130 -3.23 3.54 11.17
CA ASN A 130 -4.15 4.15 12.11
C ASN A 130 -5.55 3.59 11.89
N ILE A 131 -6.14 3.05 12.97
CA ILE A 131 -7.52 2.54 12.98
C ILE A 131 -8.18 3.05 14.25
N ALA A 132 -9.36 3.67 14.11
CA ALA A 132 -10.12 4.20 15.25
C ALA A 132 -9.31 5.17 16.14
N GLY A 133 -8.38 5.93 15.53
CA GLY A 133 -7.50 6.87 16.22
C GLY A 133 -6.27 6.25 16.88
N ILE A 134 -6.13 4.92 16.88
CA ILE A 134 -4.97 4.22 17.43
C ILE A 134 -3.99 3.86 16.32
N THR A 135 -2.74 4.29 16.46
CA THR A 135 -1.67 3.99 15.51
C THR A 135 -0.84 2.79 15.97
N GLN A 136 -0.60 1.83 15.08
CA GLN A 136 0.24 0.66 15.32
C GLN A 136 1.17 0.41 14.15
N VAL A 137 2.37 -0.13 14.42
CA VAL A 137 3.26 -0.60 13.37
C VAL A 137 2.73 -1.92 12.81
N MET A 138 2.64 -2.02 11.49
CA MET A 138 2.23 -3.22 10.77
C MET A 138 3.15 -3.52 9.60
N ILE A 139 3.29 -4.82 9.34
CA ILE A 139 4.03 -5.35 8.18
C ILE A 139 3.02 -5.99 7.24
N LEU A 140 2.98 -5.50 6.00
CA LEU A 140 2.20 -6.05 4.91
C LEU A 140 3.12 -6.89 4.01
N ASN A 141 2.82 -8.19 3.90
CA ASN A 141 3.47 -9.08 2.95
C ASN A 141 2.61 -9.16 1.69
N LEU A 142 2.98 -8.40 0.66
CA LEU A 142 2.25 -8.31 -0.61
C LEU A 142 3.03 -9.04 -1.70
N ARG A 143 2.34 -9.80 -2.55
CA ARG A 143 2.86 -10.27 -3.82
C ARG A 143 2.58 -9.22 -4.88
N CYS A 144 3.60 -8.82 -5.62
CA CYS A 144 3.50 -7.89 -6.73
C CYS A 144 3.81 -8.64 -8.04
N THR A 145 2.93 -8.53 -9.02
CA THR A 145 3.17 -8.97 -10.40
C THR A 145 3.23 -7.74 -11.29
N ALA A 146 4.35 -7.56 -12.01
CA ALA A 146 4.51 -6.54 -13.03
C ALA A 146 4.19 -7.14 -14.41
N TYR A 147 3.21 -6.56 -15.09
CA TYR A 147 2.79 -6.97 -16.43
C TYR A 147 3.50 -6.15 -17.51
N THR A 148 3.43 -6.62 -18.75
CA THR A 148 4.12 -6.02 -19.92
C THR A 148 3.57 -4.64 -20.30
N ASP A 149 2.31 -4.35 -19.98
CA ASP A 149 1.66 -3.04 -20.13
C ASP A 149 2.03 -2.05 -19.01
N SER A 150 3.09 -2.36 -18.25
CA SER A 150 3.50 -1.65 -17.03
C SER A 150 2.44 -1.66 -15.92
N LEU A 151 1.38 -2.48 -15.99
CA LEU A 151 0.43 -2.63 -14.90
C LEU A 151 1.05 -3.40 -13.73
N LEU A 152 0.81 -2.94 -12.51
CA LEU A 152 1.24 -3.62 -11.30
C LEU A 152 0.03 -4.15 -10.55
N LEU A 153 0.03 -5.45 -10.24
CA LEU A 153 -0.98 -6.08 -9.40
C LEU A 153 -0.35 -6.46 -8.06
N LEU A 154 -0.82 -5.84 -6.99
CA LEU A 154 -0.41 -6.14 -5.63
C LEU A 154 -1.53 -6.88 -4.92
N SER A 155 -1.24 -8.01 -4.30
CA SER A 155 -2.21 -8.72 -3.46
C SER A 155 -1.56 -9.32 -2.24
N GLY A 156 -2.28 -9.37 -1.13
CA GLY A 156 -1.76 -9.92 0.10
C GLY A 156 -2.84 -10.27 1.10
N THR A 157 -2.43 -11.02 2.11
CA THR A 157 -3.26 -11.35 3.26
C THR A 157 -2.43 -11.16 4.51
N THR A 158 -3.01 -10.49 5.49
CA THR A 158 -2.41 -10.34 6.82
C THR A 158 -3.48 -10.59 7.88
N VAL A 159 -3.04 -10.94 9.08
CA VAL A 159 -3.90 -11.08 10.25
C VAL A 159 -3.53 -9.98 11.22
N MET A 160 -4.52 -9.21 11.64
CA MET A 160 -4.37 -8.20 12.69
C MET A 160 -5.18 -8.59 13.93
N LYS A 161 -4.78 -8.05 15.08
CA LYS A 161 -5.52 -8.21 16.34
C LYS A 161 -6.33 -6.95 16.62
N MET A 162 -7.62 -7.10 16.92
CA MET A 162 -8.49 -5.96 17.25
C MET A 162 -8.09 -5.28 18.56
N SER A 163 -7.65 -6.07 19.54
CA SER A 163 -7.17 -5.62 20.84
C SER A 163 -6.01 -4.63 20.76
N LYS A 164 -5.12 -4.77 19.77
CA LYS A 164 -4.01 -3.81 19.52
C LYS A 164 -4.50 -2.40 19.16
N PHE A 165 -5.71 -2.29 18.65
CA PHE A 165 -6.36 -1.02 18.31
C PHE A 165 -7.45 -0.64 19.31
N GLN A 166 -7.55 -1.37 20.43
CA GLN A 166 -8.60 -1.19 21.45
C GLN A 166 -10.01 -1.27 20.86
N ILE A 167 -10.18 -2.11 19.83
CA ILE A 167 -11.47 -2.37 19.20
C ILE A 167 -12.06 -3.60 19.88
N PHE A 168 -13.22 -3.40 20.50
CA PHE A 168 -13.94 -4.43 21.23
C PHE A 168 -15.39 -4.46 20.73
N PRO A 169 -15.91 -5.62 20.29
CA PRO A 169 -17.32 -5.73 19.94
C PRO A 169 -18.19 -5.54 21.18
N LYS A 170 -18.81 -4.36 21.35
CA LYS A 170 -19.56 -4.00 22.57
C LYS A 170 -21.01 -4.50 22.61
N ASN A 171 -21.59 -4.95 21.49
CA ASN A 171 -23.00 -5.39 21.41
C ASN A 171 -23.14 -6.90 21.15
N LEU A 172 -22.25 -7.69 21.74
CA LEU A 172 -22.35 -9.13 21.69
C LEU A 172 -23.30 -9.62 22.81
N PRO A 173 -24.14 -10.65 22.58
CA PRO A 173 -24.90 -11.30 23.65
C PRO A 173 -24.01 -11.67 24.84
N ALA A 174 -24.55 -11.74 26.06
CA ALA A 174 -23.72 -11.96 27.27
C ALA A 174 -22.85 -13.23 27.24
N ALA A 175 -23.26 -14.26 26.50
CA ALA A 175 -22.49 -15.51 26.31
C ALA A 175 -21.62 -15.53 25.04
N ALA A 176 -21.63 -14.46 24.25
CA ALA A 176 -20.92 -14.40 22.97
C ALA A 176 -19.45 -14.06 23.16
N THR A 177 -18.59 -14.86 22.53
CA THR A 177 -17.16 -14.59 22.44
C THR A 177 -16.80 -14.13 21.03
N TYR A 178 -15.68 -13.43 20.91
CA TYR A 178 -15.14 -13.01 19.61
C TYR A 178 -13.69 -13.46 19.47
N ASN A 179 -13.30 -13.77 18.24
CA ASN A 179 -11.92 -13.99 17.88
C ASN A 179 -11.24 -12.63 17.70
N ASP A 180 -10.15 -12.40 18.43
CA ASP A 180 -9.38 -11.15 18.33
C ASP A 180 -8.69 -10.98 16.96
N ASN A 181 -8.46 -12.09 16.24
CA ASN A 181 -7.85 -12.08 14.92
C ASN A 181 -8.87 -11.67 13.84
N VAL A 182 -8.52 -10.64 13.08
CA VAL A 182 -9.20 -10.22 11.85
C VAL A 182 -8.27 -10.48 10.68
N LYS A 183 -8.78 -11.25 9.72
CA LYS A 183 -8.10 -11.47 8.44
C LYS A 183 -8.37 -10.28 7.54
N VAL A 184 -7.29 -9.71 7.01
CA VAL A 184 -7.30 -8.60 6.06
C VAL A 184 -6.78 -9.12 4.73
N VAL A 185 -7.60 -9.04 3.68
CA VAL A 185 -7.21 -9.34 2.31
C VAL A 185 -7.19 -8.05 1.53
N ILE A 186 -6.08 -7.79 0.83
CA ILE A 186 -5.86 -6.56 0.09
C ILE A 186 -5.52 -6.92 -1.36
N SER A 187 -6.12 -6.21 -2.31
CA SER A 187 -5.79 -6.28 -3.73
C SER A 187 -5.78 -4.88 -4.31
N MET A 188 -4.69 -4.48 -4.96
CA MET A 188 -4.53 -3.18 -5.58
C MET A 188 -3.97 -3.34 -6.98
N ARG A 189 -4.50 -2.56 -7.91
CA ARG A 189 -4.06 -2.49 -9.29
C ARG A 189 -3.57 -1.08 -9.56
N PHE A 190 -2.30 -0.93 -9.90
CA PHE A 190 -1.69 0.34 -10.28
C PHE A 190 -1.46 0.39 -11.79
N LYS A 191 -1.67 1.56 -12.37
CA LYS A 191 -1.36 1.86 -13.77
C LYS A 191 -0.37 3.02 -13.83
N PRO A 192 0.49 3.09 -14.85
CA PRO A 192 1.31 4.27 -15.07
C PRO A 192 0.44 5.52 -15.20
N TYR A 193 0.93 6.63 -14.67
CA TYR A 193 0.31 7.93 -14.86
C TYR A 193 0.36 8.29 -16.36
N LYS A 194 -0.79 8.65 -16.96
CA LYS A 194 -0.80 9.21 -18.32
C LYS A 194 -0.26 10.64 -18.23
N GLN A 195 0.95 10.88 -18.71
CA GLN A 195 1.41 12.25 -18.89
C GLN A 195 0.50 12.95 -19.92
N ARG A 196 -0.19 14.01 -19.50
CA ARG A 196 -0.92 14.87 -20.42
C ARG A 196 0.14 15.56 -21.27
N LYS A 197 0.21 15.26 -22.57
CA LYS A 197 1.03 16.03 -23.52
C LYS A 197 0.65 17.49 -23.32
N GLN A 198 1.57 18.30 -22.80
CA GLN A 198 1.45 19.74 -22.96
C GLN A 198 1.60 19.98 -24.46
N SER A 199 0.50 20.39 -25.10
CA SER A 199 0.54 20.95 -26.44
C SER A 199 1.45 22.18 -26.35
N LEU A 200 2.59 22.10 -27.05
CA LEU A 200 3.39 23.26 -27.42
C LEU A 200 2.54 24.22 -28.25
#